data_AF-A0A1M5RRZ8-F1
#
_entry.id   AF-A0A1M5RRZ8-F1
#
_cell.length_a   1.000
_cell.length_b   1.000
_cell.length_c   1.000
_cell.angle_alpha   90.00
_cell.angle_beta   90.00
_cell.angle_gamma   90.00
#
_symmetry.space_group_name_H-M   'P 1'
#
loop_
_entity.id
_entity.type
_entity.pdbx_description
1 polymer ?
#
loop_
_entity_poly.entity_id
_entity_poly.type
_entity_poly.pdbx_seq_one_letter_code
_entity_poly.pdbx_strand_id
1 'polypeptide(L)'
;MKKITFLFFTIVLITFKTTAQESKVKFSMQGGLNYSSLRGYDGFVDDNPGFAYLFGFSFQHEIQENLSIKVDLNYERKTQKSKSTISLIDNAESPLPIEQTFYRSKTTTYLNYIVLPVMLKYNFSKNKSFYINGGPYLGYLLKSGMKSESNFSSMYNGDVEDTKNRKSLDYGISAGFGKEFRLNEKHNFYIELRDNLGLANIAKGEVMNGGTIKTNSLNLLAGFTF
;
A
#
# COMPACT_ATOMS: atom_id res chain seq x y z
N MET A 1 -15.13 15.93 28.45
CA MET A 1 -13.80 15.80 27.79
C MET A 1 -13.85 15.68 26.26
N LYS A 2 -15.02 15.50 25.60
CA LYS A 2 -15.12 15.43 24.12
C LYS A 2 -15.16 16.78 23.37
N LYS A 3 -15.33 17.91 24.09
CA LYS A 3 -15.45 19.25 23.48
C LYS A 3 -14.11 19.99 23.31
N ILE A 4 -13.07 19.60 24.06
CA ILE A 4 -11.73 20.23 23.99
C ILE A 4 -10.92 19.69 22.80
N THR A 5 -11.15 18.45 22.39
CA THR A 5 -10.46 17.84 21.23
C THR A 5 -10.88 18.50 19.91
N PHE A 6 -12.12 18.99 19.81
CA PHE A 6 -12.60 19.69 18.62
C PHE A 6 -11.98 21.09 18.50
N LEU A 7 -11.74 21.77 19.63
CA LEU A 7 -11.14 23.11 19.66
C LEU A 7 -9.66 23.09 19.22
N PHE A 8 -8.91 22.04 19.56
CA PHE A 8 -7.54 21.84 19.07
C PHE A 8 -7.51 21.54 17.57
N PHE A 9 -8.50 20.83 17.03
CA PHE A 9 -8.60 20.53 15.59
C PHE A 9 -8.97 21.78 14.76
N THR A 10 -9.75 22.70 15.33
CA THR A 10 -10.13 23.97 14.67
C THR A 10 -9.01 25.02 14.73
N ILE A 11 -8.17 25.03 15.77
CA ILE A 11 -7.06 26.01 15.90
C ILE A 11 -5.90 25.71 14.93
N VAL A 12 -5.70 24.44 14.53
CA VAL A 12 -4.70 24.08 13.51
C VAL A 12 -5.11 24.57 12.10
N LEU A 13 -6.38 24.92 11.87
CA LEU A 13 -6.90 25.35 10.57
C LEU A 13 -6.81 26.87 10.29
N ILE A 14 -6.40 27.73 11.24
CA ILE A 14 -6.60 29.20 11.13
C ILE A 14 -5.31 30.04 10.99
N THR A 15 -4.13 29.45 10.84
CA THR A 15 -2.89 30.25 10.62
C THR A 15 -2.16 29.91 9.33
N PHE A 16 -2.81 30.17 8.19
CA PHE A 16 -2.08 30.45 6.95
C PHE A 16 -1.93 31.96 6.81
N LYS A 17 -0.87 32.52 7.42
CA LYS A 17 -0.38 33.83 7.00
C LYS A 17 0.18 33.68 5.59
N THR A 18 -0.53 34.21 4.60
CA THR A 18 -0.10 34.28 3.21
C THR A 18 1.01 35.33 3.09
N THR A 19 2.26 34.92 3.28
CA THR A 19 3.41 35.71 2.84
C THR A 19 3.64 35.47 1.34
N ALA A 20 3.75 36.55 0.56
CA ALA A 20 3.97 36.56 -0.89
C ALA A 20 5.39 36.11 -1.33
N GLN A 21 6.12 35.37 -0.49
CA GLN A 21 7.32 34.63 -0.90
C GLN A 21 6.87 33.30 -1.52
N GLU A 22 7.62 32.76 -2.48
CA GLU A 22 7.41 31.39 -2.97
C GLU A 22 7.13 30.48 -1.76
N SER A 23 5.93 29.91 -1.71
CA SER A 23 5.51 29.15 -0.55
C SER A 23 6.45 27.96 -0.40
N LYS A 24 7.26 27.96 0.67
CA LYS A 24 8.06 26.81 1.08
C LYS A 24 7.20 25.59 1.40
N VAL A 25 5.89 25.77 1.50
CA VAL A 25 4.90 24.72 1.71
C VAL A 25 4.22 24.42 0.39
N LYS A 26 4.21 23.14 0.01
CA LYS A 26 3.50 22.61 -1.15
C LYS A 26 2.53 21.54 -0.67
N PHE A 27 1.35 21.54 -1.26
CA PHE A 27 0.36 20.50 -1.02
C PHE A 27 0.08 19.77 -2.31
N SER A 28 -0.18 18.47 -2.21
CA SER A 28 -0.47 17.65 -3.37
C SER A 28 -1.59 16.67 -3.09
N MET A 29 -2.34 16.34 -4.14
CA MET A 29 -3.18 15.15 -4.19
C MET A 29 -2.46 14.08 -5.01
N GLN A 30 -2.52 12.83 -4.59
CA GLN A 30 -1.87 11.73 -5.30
C GLN A 30 -2.73 10.48 -5.36
N GLY A 31 -2.54 9.70 -6.42
CA GLY A 31 -3.17 8.42 -6.64
C GLY A 31 -2.24 7.50 -7.40
N GLY A 32 -2.45 6.20 -7.31
CA GLY A 32 -1.55 5.26 -7.93
C GLY A 32 -2.00 3.82 -7.87
N LEU A 33 -1.24 2.99 -8.59
CA LEU A 33 -1.33 1.55 -8.51
C LEU A 33 -0.20 1.04 -7.62
N ASN A 34 -0.44 -0.09 -6.97
CA ASN A 34 0.63 -0.80 -6.27
C ASN A 34 0.65 -2.27 -6.65
N TYR A 35 1.83 -2.88 -6.51
CA TYR A 35 2.08 -4.30 -6.63
C TYR A 35 2.70 -4.76 -5.32
N SER A 36 2.00 -5.59 -4.58
CA SER A 36 2.31 -5.86 -3.17
C SER A 36 2.33 -7.35 -2.84
N SER A 37 3.07 -7.72 -1.81
CA SER A 37 3.13 -9.08 -1.30
C SER A 37 3.25 -9.12 0.22
N LEU A 38 2.94 -10.27 0.78
CA LEU A 38 3.27 -10.68 2.13
C LEU A 38 4.53 -11.55 2.07
N ARG A 39 5.36 -11.45 3.11
CA ARG A 39 6.70 -12.04 3.13
C ARG A 39 7.10 -12.45 4.53
N GLY A 40 8.08 -13.35 4.64
CA GLY A 40 8.65 -13.82 5.92
C GLY A 40 8.04 -15.11 6.47
N TYR A 41 7.20 -15.80 5.69
CA TYR A 41 6.62 -17.11 6.01
C TYR A 41 6.82 -18.06 4.83
N ASP A 42 6.87 -19.35 5.12
CA ASP A 42 6.92 -20.42 4.11
C ASP A 42 5.50 -20.92 3.87
N GLY A 43 4.91 -20.53 2.74
CA GLY A 43 3.61 -21.02 2.31
C GLY A 43 3.73 -22.38 1.60
N PHE A 44 2.68 -23.20 1.69
CA PHE A 44 2.54 -24.43 0.89
C PHE A 44 1.99 -24.20 -0.52
N VAL A 45 1.65 -22.94 -0.84
CA VAL A 45 1.02 -22.55 -2.10
C VAL A 45 1.85 -21.44 -2.72
N ASP A 46 1.98 -21.46 -4.05
CA ASP A 46 2.66 -20.41 -4.81
C ASP A 46 1.91 -19.08 -4.66
N ASP A 47 2.46 -18.23 -3.82
CA ASP A 47 2.00 -16.88 -3.57
C ASP A 47 2.63 -15.90 -4.56
N ASN A 48 1.77 -15.19 -5.28
CA ASN A 48 2.16 -14.16 -6.23
C ASN A 48 1.77 -12.79 -5.70
N PRO A 49 2.61 -11.76 -5.87
CA PRO A 49 2.22 -10.40 -5.52
C PRO A 49 0.97 -9.96 -6.29
N GLY A 50 0.16 -9.09 -5.69
CA GLY A 50 -1.11 -8.64 -6.23
C GLY A 50 -1.12 -7.15 -6.55
N PHE A 51 -1.79 -6.79 -7.66
CA PHE A 51 -2.08 -5.41 -8.00
C PHE A 51 -3.25 -4.83 -7.21
N ALA A 52 -3.09 -3.62 -6.72
CA ALA A 52 -4.11 -2.82 -6.08
C ALA A 52 -3.86 -1.32 -6.27
N TYR A 53 -4.41 -0.47 -5.41
CA TYR A 53 -4.42 0.98 -5.58
C TYR A 53 -4.18 1.72 -4.27
N LEU A 54 -3.76 2.98 -4.40
CA LEU A 54 -3.70 3.94 -3.31
C LEU A 54 -4.09 5.33 -3.78
N PHE A 55 -4.51 6.17 -2.83
CA PHE A 55 -4.76 7.58 -3.04
C PHE A 55 -4.63 8.34 -1.73
N GLY A 56 -4.33 9.63 -1.80
CA GLY A 56 -4.09 10.43 -0.61
C GLY A 56 -3.66 11.85 -0.90
N PHE A 57 -3.18 12.49 0.17
CA PHE A 57 -2.67 13.84 0.16
C PHE A 57 -1.21 13.85 0.61
N SER A 58 -0.45 14.83 0.13
CA SER A 58 0.93 15.07 0.49
C SER A 58 1.11 16.50 0.96
N PHE A 59 1.85 16.67 2.04
CA PHE A 59 2.37 17.93 2.53
C PHE A 59 3.88 17.93 2.37
N GLN A 60 4.43 18.96 1.74
CA GLN A 60 5.86 19.13 1.57
C GLN A 60 6.30 20.48 2.12
N HIS A 61 7.36 20.48 2.92
CA HIS A 61 8.04 21.68 3.40
C HIS A 61 9.48 21.71 2.90
N GLU A 62 9.84 22.76 2.18
CA GLU A 62 11.19 23.01 1.67
C GLU A 62 12.08 23.57 2.79
N ILE A 63 13.10 22.80 3.17
CA ILE A 63 14.08 23.17 4.19
C ILE A 63 15.21 23.98 3.55
N GLN A 64 15.69 23.49 2.41
CA GLN A 64 16.74 24.09 1.60
C GLN A 64 16.36 23.94 0.12
N GLU A 65 17.08 24.66 -0.74
CA GLU A 65 16.80 24.78 -2.17
C GLU A 65 16.56 23.43 -2.91
N ASN A 66 17.19 22.35 -2.45
CA ASN A 66 17.06 21.00 -3.01
C ASN A 66 16.56 19.96 -2.00
N LEU A 67 16.29 20.35 -0.75
CA LEU A 67 15.98 19.43 0.34
C LEU A 67 14.64 19.79 0.97
N SER A 68 13.74 18.82 1.06
CA SER A 68 12.41 19.00 1.65
C SER A 68 12.06 17.85 2.59
N ILE A 69 11.20 18.12 3.57
CA ILE A 69 10.43 17.09 4.27
C ILE A 69 9.12 16.91 3.52
N LYS A 70 8.74 15.67 3.25
CA LYS A 70 7.47 15.28 2.63
C LYS A 70 6.75 14.31 3.58
N VAL A 71 5.50 14.61 3.90
CA VAL A 71 4.61 13.76 4.70
C VAL A 71 3.39 13.44 3.85
N ASP A 72 3.10 12.16 3.67
CA ASP A 72 1.89 11.75 2.96
C ASP A 72 0.87 11.15 3.94
N LEU A 73 -0.40 11.22 3.56
CA LEU A 73 -1.48 10.48 4.21
C LEU A 73 -2.28 9.77 3.12
N ASN A 74 -2.09 8.45 3.01
CA ASN A 74 -2.66 7.64 1.94
C ASN A 74 -3.61 6.59 2.49
N TYR A 75 -4.72 6.35 1.80
CA TYR A 75 -5.36 5.05 1.83
C TYR A 75 -4.60 4.14 0.86
N GLU A 76 -4.19 2.95 1.31
CA GLU A 76 -3.48 1.96 0.49
C GLU A 76 -4.11 0.58 0.69
N ARG A 77 -4.56 -0.04 -0.41
CA ARG A 77 -4.92 -1.46 -0.42
C ARG A 77 -3.71 -2.25 -0.89
N LYS A 78 -3.22 -3.19 -0.08
CA LYS A 78 -2.21 -4.20 -0.44
C LYS A 78 -2.91 -5.52 -0.74
N THR A 79 -2.43 -6.30 -1.72
CA THR A 79 -3.02 -7.59 -2.08
C THR A 79 -1.98 -8.64 -2.43
N GLN A 80 -2.28 -9.91 -2.17
CA GLN A 80 -1.51 -11.06 -2.63
C GLN A 80 -2.47 -12.11 -3.20
N LYS A 81 -2.04 -12.80 -4.25
CA LYS A 81 -2.83 -13.83 -4.93
C LYS A 81 -2.18 -15.19 -4.78
N SER A 82 -2.96 -16.17 -4.36
CA SER A 82 -2.57 -17.58 -4.32
C SER A 82 -3.42 -18.32 -5.35
N LYS A 83 -2.79 -19.14 -6.19
CA LYS A 83 -3.50 -20.01 -7.16
C LYS A 83 -3.30 -21.46 -6.74
N SER A 84 -4.37 -22.23 -6.75
CA SER A 84 -4.32 -23.67 -6.54
C SER A 84 -5.09 -24.39 -7.65
N THR A 85 -4.57 -25.53 -8.10
CA THR A 85 -5.25 -26.42 -9.02
C THR A 85 -5.60 -27.69 -8.27
N ILE A 86 -6.87 -28.03 -8.22
CA ILE A 86 -7.37 -29.26 -7.60
C ILE A 86 -7.77 -30.20 -8.74
N SER A 87 -7.19 -31.39 -8.79
CA SER A 87 -7.63 -32.47 -9.66
C SER A 87 -8.62 -33.35 -8.89
N LEU A 88 -9.79 -33.60 -9.47
CA LEU A 88 -10.67 -34.66 -8.99
C LEU A 88 -10.50 -35.87 -9.91
N ILE A 89 -10.31 -37.03 -9.28
CA ILE A 89 -10.34 -38.33 -9.96
C ILE A 89 -11.72 -38.90 -9.66
N ASP A 90 -12.58 -38.98 -10.68
CA ASP A 90 -13.87 -39.66 -10.54
C ASP A 90 -13.64 -41.17 -10.70
N ASN A 91 -13.71 -41.89 -9.60
CA ASN A 91 -13.63 -43.35 -9.58
C ASN A 91 -14.84 -43.88 -8.81
N ALA A 92 -15.94 -44.07 -9.53
CA ALA A 92 -17.02 -44.94 -9.10
C ALA A 92 -17.41 -45.85 -10.28
N GLU A 93 -16.68 -46.96 -10.43
CA GLU A 93 -17.13 -48.15 -11.18
C GLU A 93 -17.21 -48.09 -12.73
N SER A 94 -16.55 -47.15 -13.42
CA SER A 94 -16.57 -47.15 -14.91
C SER A 94 -15.34 -47.83 -15.54
N PRO A 95 -15.49 -48.69 -16.57
CA PRO A 95 -14.37 -49.31 -17.29
C PRO A 95 -13.69 -48.38 -18.33
N LEU A 96 -14.04 -47.09 -18.34
CA LEU A 96 -13.52 -46.08 -19.26
C LEU A 96 -12.26 -45.38 -18.71
N PRO A 97 -11.39 -44.79 -19.57
CA PRO A 97 -10.18 -44.09 -19.15
C PRO A 97 -10.48 -42.93 -18.17
N ILE A 98 -9.56 -42.72 -17.21
CA ILE A 98 -9.66 -41.73 -16.14
C ILE A 98 -9.79 -40.31 -16.73
N GLU A 99 -10.98 -39.72 -16.66
CA GLU A 99 -11.15 -38.29 -16.96
C GLU A 99 -10.71 -37.45 -15.75
N GLN A 100 -9.49 -36.92 -15.79
CA GLN A 100 -9.02 -35.96 -14.80
C GLN A 100 -9.60 -34.58 -15.10
N THR A 101 -10.53 -34.12 -14.28
CA THR A 101 -11.02 -32.74 -14.36
C THR A 101 -10.20 -31.84 -13.43
N PHE A 102 -9.62 -30.79 -14.00
CA PHE A 102 -8.84 -29.79 -13.26
C PHE A 102 -9.71 -28.58 -12.90
N TYR A 103 -9.86 -28.32 -11.60
CA TYR A 103 -10.50 -27.13 -11.08
C TYR A 103 -9.47 -26.11 -10.63
N ARG A 104 -9.66 -24.85 -11.03
CA ARG A 104 -8.81 -23.74 -10.59
C ARG A 104 -9.49 -22.98 -9.48
N SER A 105 -8.77 -22.80 -8.38
CA SER A 105 -9.15 -21.92 -7.29
C SER A 105 -8.16 -20.77 -7.17
N LYS A 106 -8.68 -19.57 -6.97
CA LYS A 106 -7.91 -18.35 -6.77
C LYS A 106 -8.33 -17.72 -5.46
N THR A 107 -7.35 -17.47 -4.59
CA THR A 107 -7.55 -16.73 -3.34
C THR A 107 -6.80 -15.41 -3.44
N THR A 108 -7.46 -14.31 -3.08
CA THR A 108 -6.87 -12.97 -3.01
C THR A 108 -6.94 -12.49 -1.57
N THR A 109 -5.79 -12.45 -0.90
CA THR A 109 -5.66 -11.79 0.40
C THR A 109 -5.56 -10.29 0.18
N TYR A 110 -6.28 -9.48 0.95
CA TYR A 110 -6.23 -8.02 0.89
C TYR A 110 -6.06 -7.39 2.28
N LEU A 111 -5.35 -6.26 2.32
CA LEU A 111 -5.19 -5.44 3.52
C LEU A 111 -5.37 -3.96 3.17
N ASN A 112 -6.27 -3.28 3.87
CA ASN A 112 -6.59 -1.86 3.69
C ASN A 112 -5.95 -1.07 4.83
N TYR A 113 -5.06 -0.15 4.50
CA TYR A 113 -4.32 0.65 5.47
C TYR A 113 -4.56 2.14 5.25
N ILE A 114 -4.47 2.91 6.34
CA ILE A 114 -4.01 4.30 6.28
C ILE A 114 -2.49 4.27 6.44
N VAL A 115 -1.76 4.84 5.48
CA VAL A 115 -0.29 4.82 5.43
C VAL A 115 0.23 6.26 5.46
N LEU A 116 1.13 6.50 6.42
CA LEU A 116 1.74 7.79 6.72
C LEU A 116 3.27 7.65 6.63
N PRO A 117 3.86 7.88 5.45
CA PRO A 117 5.31 8.01 5.30
C PRO A 117 5.77 9.43 5.63
N VAL A 118 6.89 9.53 6.34
CA VAL A 118 7.61 10.79 6.61
C VAL A 118 8.97 10.67 5.94
N MET A 119 9.19 11.45 4.89
CA MET A 119 10.34 11.28 4.00
C MET A 119 11.16 12.56 3.90
N LEU A 120 12.48 12.39 3.83
CA LEU A 120 13.36 13.42 3.27
C LEU A 120 13.36 13.26 1.76
N LYS A 121 13.18 14.36 1.04
CA LYS A 121 13.15 14.43 -0.43
C LYS A 121 14.28 15.33 -0.90
N TYR A 122 15.09 14.81 -1.81
CA TYR A 122 16.23 15.52 -2.39
C TYR A 122 16.09 15.62 -3.91
N ASN A 123 15.99 16.84 -4.44
CA ASN A 123 15.98 17.13 -5.87
C ASN A 123 17.43 17.23 -6.37
N PHE A 124 17.86 16.33 -7.26
CA PHE A 124 19.28 16.21 -7.64
C PHE A 124 19.59 16.65 -9.08
N SER A 125 18.58 16.92 -9.92
CA SER A 125 18.82 17.36 -11.29
C SER A 125 19.03 18.88 -11.38
N LYS A 126 19.73 19.35 -12.42
CA LYS A 126 20.00 20.79 -12.65
C LYS A 126 18.73 21.66 -12.67
N ASN A 127 17.65 21.11 -13.22
CA ASN A 127 16.34 21.76 -13.28
C ASN A 127 15.40 21.38 -12.11
N LYS A 128 15.91 20.67 -11.09
CA LYS A 128 15.18 20.15 -9.93
C LYS A 128 13.95 19.29 -10.27
N SER A 129 13.89 18.73 -11.48
CA SER A 129 12.81 17.86 -11.92
C SER A 129 12.92 16.44 -11.37
N PHE A 130 14.11 15.88 -11.17
CA PHE A 130 14.26 14.54 -10.61
C PHE A 130 14.60 14.57 -9.14
N TYR A 131 14.01 13.65 -8.40
CA TYR A 131 14.23 13.52 -6.96
C TYR A 131 14.30 12.07 -6.51
N ILE A 132 14.98 11.89 -5.40
CA ILE A 132 14.87 10.70 -4.55
C ILE A 132 14.24 11.11 -3.23
N ASN A 133 13.54 10.19 -2.60
CA ASN A 133 13.05 10.38 -1.25
C ASN A 133 13.19 9.10 -0.43
N GLY A 134 13.20 9.25 0.89
CA GLY A 134 13.18 8.10 1.78
C GLY A 134 12.98 8.49 3.23
N GLY A 135 12.47 7.55 4.01
CA GLY A 135 12.21 7.73 5.43
C GLY A 135 11.31 6.65 6.01
N PRO A 136 10.99 6.73 7.31
CA PRO A 136 10.08 5.78 7.95
C PRO A 136 8.65 5.93 7.45
N TYR A 137 7.89 4.84 7.53
CA TYR A 137 6.43 4.88 7.38
C TYR A 137 5.72 4.15 8.51
N LEU A 138 4.49 4.60 8.78
CA LEU A 138 3.54 3.96 9.67
C LEU A 138 2.27 3.61 8.90
N GLY A 139 1.78 2.40 9.07
CA GLY A 139 0.51 1.90 8.53
C GLY A 139 -0.45 1.51 9.65
N TYR A 140 -1.69 1.96 9.57
CA TYR A 140 -2.78 1.54 10.44
C TYR A 140 -3.82 0.73 9.67
N LEU A 141 -3.99 -0.53 10.04
CA LEU A 141 -4.91 -1.47 9.39
C LEU A 141 -6.36 -1.07 9.68
N LEU A 142 -7.12 -0.84 8.62
CA LEU A 142 -8.56 -0.62 8.67
C LEU A 142 -9.33 -1.94 8.55
N LYS A 143 -8.93 -2.77 7.59
CA LYS A 143 -9.63 -4.03 7.28
C LYS A 143 -8.73 -4.98 6.51
N SER A 144 -8.82 -6.27 6.77
CA SER A 144 -8.20 -7.31 5.95
C SER A 144 -9.14 -8.49 5.73
N GLY A 145 -8.89 -9.27 4.68
CA GLY A 145 -9.65 -10.48 4.41
C GLY A 145 -9.09 -11.28 3.25
N MET A 146 -9.80 -12.36 2.92
CA MET A 146 -9.48 -13.27 1.84
C MET A 146 -10.71 -13.48 0.97
N LYS A 147 -10.57 -13.18 -0.32
CA LYS A 147 -11.59 -13.46 -1.33
C LYS A 147 -11.24 -14.73 -2.09
N SER A 148 -12.11 -15.72 -2.07
CA SER A 148 -11.93 -16.99 -2.78
C SER A 148 -12.91 -17.10 -3.95
N GLU A 149 -12.38 -17.49 -5.11
CA GLU A 149 -13.11 -17.69 -6.37
C GLU A 149 -12.70 -19.05 -6.96
N SER A 150 -13.66 -19.94 -7.17
CA SER A 150 -13.50 -21.27 -7.75
C SER A 150 -14.58 -21.55 -8.80
N ASN A 151 -14.19 -22.26 -9.85
CA ASN A 151 -15.11 -22.74 -10.88
C ASN A 151 -15.76 -24.09 -10.52
N PHE A 152 -15.41 -24.66 -9.36
CA PHE A 152 -16.02 -25.87 -8.85
C PHE A 152 -17.22 -25.52 -7.95
N SER A 153 -18.42 -25.96 -8.33
CA SER A 153 -19.68 -25.61 -7.66
C SER A 153 -19.74 -26.00 -6.18
N SER A 154 -18.95 -26.98 -5.76
CA SER A 154 -18.89 -27.44 -4.36
C SER A 154 -17.84 -26.70 -3.51
N MET A 155 -17.03 -25.80 -4.09
CA MET A 155 -16.09 -24.97 -3.33
C MET A 155 -16.72 -23.65 -2.90
N TYR A 156 -16.35 -23.20 -1.71
CA TYR A 156 -16.80 -21.91 -1.19
C TYR A 156 -16.26 -20.74 -2.02
N ASN A 157 -17.19 -19.95 -2.56
CA ASN A 157 -16.92 -18.65 -3.16
C ASN A 157 -17.42 -17.57 -2.20
N GLY A 158 -16.51 -16.71 -1.74
CA GLY A 158 -16.87 -15.67 -0.78
C GLY A 158 -15.70 -14.82 -0.31
N ASP A 159 -16.01 -13.92 0.62
CA ASP A 159 -15.07 -12.99 1.23
C ASP A 159 -15.09 -13.21 2.74
N VAL A 160 -13.96 -13.64 3.29
CA VAL A 160 -13.79 -13.89 4.73
C VAL A 160 -12.93 -12.79 5.31
N GLU A 161 -13.53 -11.98 6.18
CA GLU A 161 -12.80 -10.95 6.91
C GLU A 161 -11.91 -11.57 7.99
N ASP A 162 -10.63 -11.18 8.02
CA ASP A 162 -9.63 -11.68 8.98
C ASP A 162 -8.98 -10.56 9.81
N THR A 163 -9.51 -9.34 9.79
CA THR A 163 -8.96 -8.14 10.48
C THR A 163 -8.58 -8.42 11.93
N LYS A 164 -9.41 -9.19 12.65
CA LYS A 164 -9.19 -9.54 14.06
C LYS A 164 -7.90 -10.34 14.30
N ASN A 165 -7.42 -11.07 13.29
CA ASN A 165 -6.22 -11.93 13.35
C ASN A 165 -4.93 -11.20 12.93
N ARG A 166 -5.03 -9.92 12.56
CA ARG A 166 -3.90 -9.07 12.19
C ARG A 166 -3.60 -8.03 13.26
N LYS A 167 -2.33 -7.72 13.46
CA LYS A 167 -1.94 -6.54 14.25
C LYS A 167 -2.28 -5.29 13.44
N SER A 168 -2.78 -4.27 14.13
CA SER A 168 -3.25 -3.06 13.47
C SER A 168 -2.11 -2.17 12.98
N LEU A 169 -0.92 -2.26 13.57
CA LEU A 169 0.23 -1.43 13.22
C LEU A 169 1.18 -2.19 12.30
N ASP A 170 1.51 -1.56 11.16
CA ASP A 170 2.60 -1.90 10.25
C ASP A 170 3.59 -0.73 10.25
N TYR A 171 4.89 -0.99 10.25
CA TYR A 171 5.90 0.07 10.17
C TYR A 171 7.11 -0.43 9.41
N GLY A 172 7.82 0.50 8.79
CA GLY A 172 8.97 0.16 7.98
C GLY A 172 9.62 1.37 7.33
N ILE A 173 10.25 1.13 6.20
CA ILE A 173 10.98 2.15 5.45
C ILE A 173 10.34 2.32 4.08
N SER A 174 10.21 3.58 3.65
CA SER A 174 9.84 3.96 2.30
C SER A 174 11.05 4.53 1.58
N ALA A 175 11.20 4.20 0.31
CA ALA A 175 12.17 4.80 -0.58
C ALA A 175 11.55 5.01 -1.96
N GLY A 176 11.79 6.17 -2.57
CA GLY A 176 11.17 6.53 -3.83
C GLY A 176 12.09 7.30 -4.76
N PHE A 177 11.80 7.19 -6.04
CA PHE A 177 12.40 7.95 -7.13
C PHE A 177 11.27 8.57 -7.94
N GLY A 178 11.36 9.87 -8.23
CA GLY A 178 10.31 10.55 -8.97
C GLY A 178 10.79 11.68 -9.84
N LYS A 179 9.87 12.13 -10.68
CA LYS A 179 10.04 13.25 -11.59
C LYS A 179 8.88 14.22 -11.46
N GLU A 180 9.19 15.49 -11.29
CA GLU A 180 8.28 16.62 -11.36
C GLU A 180 8.28 17.24 -12.77
N PHE A 181 7.10 17.59 -13.22
CA PHE A 181 6.80 18.29 -14.45
C PHE A 181 6.15 19.62 -14.06
N ARG A 182 6.92 20.70 -14.16
CA ARG A 182 6.44 22.06 -13.86
C ARG A 182 5.46 22.49 -14.95
N LEU A 183 4.21 22.75 -14.57
CA LEU A 183 3.18 23.23 -15.50
C LEU A 183 3.19 24.76 -15.53
N ASN A 184 3.34 25.40 -14.38
CA ASN A 184 3.52 26.85 -14.25
C ASN A 184 4.24 27.18 -12.92
N GLU A 185 4.11 28.41 -12.40
CA GLU A 185 4.75 28.81 -11.15
C GLU A 185 4.15 28.18 -9.89
N LYS A 186 2.89 27.74 -9.93
CA LYS A 186 2.15 27.23 -8.78
C LYS A 186 1.82 25.74 -8.88
N HIS A 187 1.72 25.20 -10.10
CA HIS A 187 1.24 23.85 -10.35
C HIS A 187 2.32 22.95 -10.94
N ASN A 188 2.49 21.80 -10.30
CA ASN A 188 3.39 20.74 -10.76
C ASN A 188 2.62 19.41 -10.83
N PHE A 189 2.86 18.64 -11.88
CA PHE A 189 2.52 17.23 -11.92
C PHE A 189 3.75 16.41 -11.55
N TYR A 190 3.61 15.26 -10.91
CA TYR A 190 4.73 14.34 -10.70
C TYR A 190 4.34 12.89 -10.88
N ILE A 191 5.35 12.09 -11.21
CA ILE A 191 5.29 10.63 -11.19
C ILE A 191 6.36 10.13 -10.21
N GLU A 192 6.04 9.13 -9.39
CA GLU A 192 6.95 8.57 -8.40
C GLU A 192 6.83 7.04 -8.39
N LEU A 193 7.97 6.35 -8.44
CA LEU A 193 8.08 4.93 -8.12
C LEU A 193 8.56 4.82 -6.66
N ARG A 194 7.83 4.12 -5.80
CA ARG A 194 8.11 4.03 -4.36
C ARG A 194 7.96 2.61 -3.82
N ASP A 195 8.97 2.10 -3.14
CA ASP A 195 8.86 0.87 -2.34
C ASP A 195 8.55 1.20 -0.88
N ASN A 196 7.55 0.52 -0.31
CA ASN A 196 7.23 0.54 1.12
C ASN A 196 7.55 -0.84 1.71
N LEU A 197 8.69 -0.96 2.37
CA LEU A 197 9.17 -2.20 2.97
C LEU A 197 8.69 -2.32 4.42
N GLY A 198 7.66 -3.12 4.67
CA GLY A 198 7.20 -3.44 6.03
C GLY A 198 8.20 -4.30 6.79
N LEU A 199 8.52 -3.87 8.01
CA LEU A 199 9.49 -4.54 8.90
C LEU A 199 8.78 -5.23 10.07
N ALA A 200 7.59 -4.76 10.43
CA ALA A 200 6.79 -5.29 11.53
C ALA A 200 6.12 -6.63 11.17
N ASN A 201 6.13 -7.59 12.11
CA ASN A 201 5.31 -8.79 12.00
C ASN A 201 3.83 -8.45 12.29
N ILE A 202 2.98 -8.49 11.26
CA ILE A 202 1.56 -8.18 11.33
C ILE A 202 0.67 -9.37 11.72
N ALA A 203 1.23 -10.57 11.93
CA ALA A 203 0.48 -11.70 12.47
C ALA A 203 0.24 -11.54 13.98
N LYS A 204 -0.99 -11.81 14.45
CA LYS A 204 -1.28 -11.94 15.90
C LYS A 204 -1.02 -13.35 16.44
N GLY A 205 -1.28 -14.36 15.62
CA GLY A 205 -1.05 -15.76 15.97
C GLY A 205 0.33 -16.24 15.55
N GLU A 206 0.64 -17.48 15.93
CA GLU A 206 1.80 -18.19 15.44
C GLU A 206 1.71 -18.37 13.93
N VAL A 207 2.85 -18.21 13.26
CA VAL A 207 3.03 -18.50 11.85
C VAL A 207 3.82 -19.79 11.77
N MET A 208 3.52 -20.61 10.77
CA MET A 208 4.20 -21.88 10.55
C MET A 208 5.72 -21.75 10.61
N ASN A 209 6.38 -22.75 11.20
CA ASN A 209 7.84 -22.79 11.40
C ASN A 209 8.41 -21.59 12.17
N GLY A 210 7.60 -20.91 13.00
CA GLY A 210 8.03 -19.71 13.72
C GLY A 210 8.22 -18.49 12.82
N GLY A 211 7.60 -18.48 11.64
CA GLY A 211 7.72 -17.42 10.66
C GLY A 211 7.12 -16.07 11.09
N THR A 212 7.13 -15.11 10.17
CA THR A 212 6.50 -13.80 10.35
C THR A 212 5.70 -13.42 9.12
N ILE A 213 4.71 -12.55 9.28
CA ILE A 213 4.05 -11.94 8.12
C ILE A 213 4.44 -10.46 8.11
N LYS A 214 5.18 -10.05 7.10
CA LYS A 214 5.57 -8.66 6.84
C LYS A 214 5.03 -8.23 5.49
N THR A 215 4.83 -6.94 5.27
CA THR A 215 4.33 -6.42 4.00
C THR A 215 5.48 -5.90 3.12
N ASN A 216 5.25 -5.85 1.81
CA ASN A 216 6.01 -5.02 0.88
C ASN A 216 5.03 -4.50 -0.19
N SER A 217 5.20 -3.26 -0.62
CA SER A 217 4.48 -2.71 -1.77
C SER A 217 5.36 -1.81 -2.63
N LEU A 218 5.42 -2.13 -3.93
CA LEU A 218 5.96 -1.25 -4.96
C LEU A 218 4.82 -0.43 -5.54
N ASN A 219 4.93 0.89 -5.47
CA ASN A 219 3.89 1.85 -5.81
C ASN A 219 4.31 2.68 -7.00
N LEU A 220 3.42 2.81 -7.99
CA LEU A 220 3.52 3.80 -9.06
C LEU A 220 2.48 4.88 -8.80
N LEU A 221 2.97 6.07 -8.44
CA LEU A 221 2.18 7.23 -8.03
C LEU A 221 2.20 8.28 -9.12
N ALA A 222 1.06 8.94 -9.29
CA ALA A 222 0.93 10.20 -9.99
C ALA A 222 0.30 11.22 -9.02
N GLY A 223 0.80 12.45 -9.04
CA GLY A 223 0.29 13.50 -8.16
C GLY A 223 0.27 14.87 -8.78
N PHE A 224 -0.64 15.70 -8.29
CA PHE A 224 -0.80 17.08 -8.68
C PHE A 224 -0.55 17.97 -7.47
N THR A 225 0.36 18.91 -7.61
CA THR A 225 0.78 19.87 -6.58
C THR A 225 0.18 21.23 -6.90
N PHE A 226 -0.35 21.89 -5.88
CA PHE A 226 -0.98 23.20 -5.95
C PHE A 226 -0.29 24.26 -5.10
#